data_AF-A0A7Y0MEH0-F1
#
_entry.id   AF-A0A7Y0MEH0-F1
#
_cell.length_a   1.000
_cell.length_b   1.000
_cell.length_c   1.000
_cell.angle_alpha   90.00
_cell.angle_beta   90.00
_cell.angle_gamma   90.00
#
_symmetry.space_group_name_H-M   'P 1'
#
loop_
_entity.id
_entity.type
_entity.pdbx_description
1 polymer ?
#
loop_
_entity_poly.entity_id
_entity_poly.type
_entity_poly.pdbx_seq_one_letter_code
_entity_poly.pdbx_strand_id
1 'polypeptide(L)'
;MSYFLEYVIPADQGGGDYEFPVSEEHRGYTVPLTEVDAEVVHTDRLPVRTEVFGASLDEAKTAAEEILSNSKASQARLYDDPTESMQAGAGTLIASYAQGSGWQEQSR
;
A
#
# COMPACT_ATOMS: atom_id res chain seq x y z
N MET A 1 2.58 14.48 13.75
CA MET A 1 3.30 14.02 12.54
C MET A 1 2.58 12.77 12.12
N SER A 2 2.15 12.70 10.86
CA SER A 2 1.39 11.57 10.34
C SER A 2 2.26 10.90 9.28
N TYR A 3 2.58 9.63 9.51
CA TYR A 3 3.44 8.86 8.62
C TYR A 3 2.60 7.95 7.74
N PHE A 4 2.96 7.86 6.48
CA PHE A 4 2.27 7.00 5.51
C PHE A 4 3.25 6.03 4.88
N LEU A 5 2.88 4.76 4.88
CA LEU A 5 3.62 3.68 4.26
C LEU A 5 2.98 3.33 2.92
N GLU A 6 3.80 3.36 1.87
CA GLU A 6 3.44 2.87 0.55
C GLU A 6 4.22 1.61 0.22
N TYR A 7 3.52 0.58 -0.24
CA TYR A 7 4.11 -0.70 -0.63
C TYR A 7 3.25 -1.37 -1.70
N VAL A 8 3.81 -2.42 -2.32
CA VAL A 8 3.10 -3.20 -3.33
C VAL A 8 3.04 -4.65 -2.87
N ILE A 9 1.82 -5.20 -2.83
CA ILE A 9 1.62 -6.63 -2.60
C ILE A 9 1.66 -7.33 -3.96
N PRO A 10 2.63 -8.22 -4.23
CA PRO A 10 2.64 -9.03 -5.42
C PRO A 10 1.59 -10.16 -5.32
N ALA A 11 1.01 -10.53 -6.46
CA ALA A 11 0.17 -11.71 -6.58
C ALA A 11 0.95 -12.99 -6.20
N ASP A 12 0.24 -14.00 -5.70
CA ASP A 12 0.88 -15.22 -5.24
C ASP A 12 1.38 -16.07 -6.42
N GLN A 13 2.57 -16.68 -6.28
CA GLN A 13 3.11 -17.55 -7.32
C GLN A 13 2.31 -18.87 -7.36
N GLY A 14 1.20 -18.85 -8.11
CA GLY A 14 0.27 -19.97 -8.27
C GLY A 14 -1.16 -19.68 -7.83
N GLY A 15 -1.45 -18.47 -7.31
CA GLY A 15 -2.73 -18.11 -6.70
C GLY A 15 -3.45 -16.97 -7.41
N GLY A 16 -3.46 -16.95 -8.74
CA GLY A 16 -4.26 -16.02 -9.55
C GLY A 16 -3.88 -14.54 -9.43
N ASP A 17 -4.27 -13.77 -10.45
CA ASP A 17 -4.21 -12.30 -10.40
C ASP A 17 -5.31 -11.76 -9.48
N TYR A 18 -5.13 -10.54 -8.97
CA TYR A 18 -6.20 -9.85 -8.26
C TYR A 18 -7.28 -9.40 -9.24
N GLU A 19 -8.53 -9.70 -8.93
CA GLU A 19 -9.69 -9.41 -9.77
C GLU A 19 -10.50 -8.24 -9.19
N PHE A 20 -10.65 -7.19 -10.00
CA PHE A 20 -11.46 -6.02 -9.65
C PHE A 20 -12.63 -5.89 -10.61
N PRO A 21 -13.89 -5.96 -10.14
CA PRO A 21 -15.02 -5.66 -10.98
C PRO A 21 -15.02 -4.18 -11.39
N VAL A 22 -15.23 -3.93 -12.66
CA VAL A 22 -15.45 -2.60 -13.22
C VAL A 22 -16.94 -2.47 -13.53
N SER A 23 -17.63 -1.62 -12.78
CA SER A 23 -18.95 -1.14 -13.17
C SER A 23 -18.86 0.37 -13.39
N GLU A 24 -18.92 0.80 -14.65
CA GLU A 24 -19.02 2.23 -14.97
C GLU A 24 -20.32 2.83 -14.45
N GLU A 25 -21.39 2.03 -14.39
CA GLU A 25 -22.73 2.44 -13.96
C GLU A 25 -22.86 2.59 -12.43
N HIS A 26 -22.04 1.89 -11.65
CA HIS A 26 -22.10 1.86 -10.18
C HIS A 26 -20.77 2.23 -9.51
N ARG A 27 -20.18 3.37 -9.90
CA ARG A 27 -19.03 3.94 -9.17
C ARG A 27 -19.40 4.15 -7.69
N GLY A 28 -18.84 3.32 -6.81
CA GLY A 28 -18.99 3.43 -5.35
C GLY A 28 -19.82 2.36 -4.66
N TYR A 29 -20.30 1.31 -5.36
CA TYR A 29 -21.00 0.16 -4.74
C TYR A 29 -20.24 -1.16 -4.94
N THR A 30 -20.16 -1.96 -3.89
CA THR A 30 -19.73 -3.37 -3.95
C THR A 30 -20.94 -4.23 -4.29
N VAL A 31 -21.14 -4.55 -5.57
CA VAL A 31 -22.16 -5.52 -6.01
C VAL A 31 -21.52 -6.92 -6.07
N PRO A 32 -22.17 -7.98 -5.54
CA PRO A 32 -21.65 -9.33 -5.64
C PRO A 32 -21.43 -9.77 -7.10
N LEU A 33 -20.26 -10.31 -7.41
CA LEU A 33 -19.84 -10.75 -8.75
C LEU A 33 -20.78 -11.79 -9.40
N THR A 34 -21.60 -12.48 -8.61
CA THR A 34 -22.56 -13.46 -9.11
C THR A 34 -23.82 -12.83 -9.71
N GLU A 35 -24.02 -11.52 -9.53
CA GLU A 35 -25.27 -10.83 -9.86
C GLU A 35 -25.15 -9.84 -11.02
N VAL A 36 -23.95 -9.66 -11.59
CA VAL A 36 -23.72 -8.69 -12.68
C VAL A 36 -22.67 -9.21 -13.67
N ASP A 37 -22.96 -9.09 -14.97
CA ASP A 37 -22.00 -9.32 -16.07
C ASP A 37 -21.07 -8.10 -16.18
N ALA A 38 -20.20 -7.95 -15.18
CA ALA A 38 -19.25 -6.84 -15.08
C ALA A 38 -17.90 -7.21 -15.70
N GLU A 39 -17.31 -6.27 -16.44
CA GLU A 39 -15.93 -6.40 -16.94
C GLU A 39 -14.96 -6.45 -15.76
N VAL A 40 -13.98 -7.37 -15.78
CA VAL A 40 -13.03 -7.57 -14.68
C VAL A 40 -11.64 -7.11 -15.11
N VAL A 41 -10.99 -6.33 -14.24
CA VAL A 41 -9.56 -6.00 -14.41
C VAL A 41 -8.73 -6.94 -13.55
N HIS A 42 -7.77 -7.59 -14.20
CA HIS A 42 -6.76 -8.42 -13.56
C HIS A 42 -5.49 -7.60 -13.31
N THR A 43 -4.91 -7.71 -12.13
CA THR A 43 -3.59 -7.13 -11.81
C THR A 43 -2.76 -8.10 -11.00
N ASP A 44 -1.46 -8.14 -11.29
CA ASP A 44 -0.47 -8.93 -10.55
C ASP A 44 0.11 -8.16 -9.36
N ARG A 45 -0.31 -6.90 -9.16
CA ARG A 45 0.23 -5.96 -8.18
C ARG A 45 -0.86 -5.14 -7.53
N LEU A 46 -0.91 -5.14 -6.20
CA LEU A 46 -1.76 -4.24 -5.42
C LEU A 46 -0.93 -3.12 -4.79
N PRO A 47 -1.07 -1.87 -5.27
CA PRO A 47 -0.53 -0.73 -4.56
C PRO A 47 -1.34 -0.50 -3.27
N VAL A 48 -0.64 -0.30 -2.16
CA VAL A 48 -1.23 0.00 -0.85
C VAL A 48 -0.58 1.26 -0.30
N ARG A 49 -1.42 2.13 0.27
CA ARG A 49 -1.01 3.25 1.11
C ARG A 49 -1.77 3.16 2.43
N THR A 50 -1.06 3.17 3.54
CA THR A 50 -1.65 3.10 4.87
C THR A 50 -1.00 4.12 5.78
N GLU A 51 -1.78 4.71 6.67
CA GLU A 51 -1.24 5.47 7.78
C GLU A 51 -0.51 4.51 8.74
N VAL A 52 0.58 4.99 9.33
CA VAL A 52 1.35 4.30 10.34
C VAL A 52 1.49 5.20 11.55
N PHE A 53 0.97 4.73 12.68
CA PHE A 53 0.98 5.49 13.94
C PHE A 53 2.30 5.29 14.69
N GLY A 54 2.92 6.40 15.09
CA GLY A 54 4.11 6.42 15.94
C GLY A 54 4.35 7.83 16.48
N ALA A 55 4.81 7.96 17.73
CA ALA A 55 5.15 9.26 18.31
C ALA A 55 6.50 9.79 17.79
N SER A 56 7.35 8.90 17.27
CA SER A 56 8.64 9.20 16.63
C SER A 56 8.81 8.48 15.29
N LEU A 57 9.83 8.88 14.52
CA LEU A 57 10.17 8.22 13.25
C LEU A 57 10.57 6.75 13.45
N ASP A 58 11.32 6.43 14.51
CA ASP A 58 11.76 5.06 14.78
C ASP A 58 10.58 4.15 15.17
N GLU A 59 9.62 4.67 15.93
CA GLU A 59 8.38 3.96 16.23
C GLU A 59 7.55 3.72 14.97
N ALA A 60 7.43 4.73 14.10
CA ALA A 60 6.71 4.59 12.83
C ALA A 60 7.38 3.56 11.91
N LYS A 61 8.72 3.51 11.84
CA LYS A 61 9.46 2.48 11.10
C LYS A 61 9.20 1.08 11.67
N THR A 62 9.15 0.94 13.00
CA THR A 62 8.89 -0.35 13.65
C THR A 62 7.48 -0.86 13.33
N ALA A 63 6.48 0.01 13.43
CA ALA A 63 5.10 -0.34 13.07
C ALA A 63 4.97 -0.65 11.56
N ALA A 64 5.69 0.09 10.71
CA ALA A 64 5.74 -0.20 9.27
C ALA A 64 6.38 -1.57 8.98
N GLU A 65 7.43 -1.97 9.70
CA GLU A 65 8.03 -3.30 9.58
C GLU A 65 7.05 -4.42 9.97
N GLU A 66 6.23 -4.23 11.00
CA GLU A 66 5.20 -5.20 11.39
C GLU A 66 4.18 -5.38 10.26
N ILE A 67 3.72 -4.29 9.64
CA ILE A 67 2.83 -4.33 8.47
C ILE A 67 3.52 -5.07 7.32
N LEU A 68 4.77 -4.72 7.01
CA LEU A 68 5.50 -5.33 5.90
C LEU A 68 5.76 -6.82 6.12
N SER A 69 6.02 -7.25 7.36
CA SER A 69 6.26 -8.66 7.71
C SER A 69 5.04 -9.55 7.51
N ASN A 70 3.83 -8.95 7.61
CA ASN A 70 2.56 -9.61 7.33
C ASN A 70 2.10 -9.39 5.88
N SER A 71 2.83 -8.59 5.11
CA SER A 71 2.63 -8.38 3.69
C SER A 71 3.61 -9.23 2.88
N LYS A 72 3.28 -9.54 1.63
CA LYS A 72 4.24 -10.15 0.68
C LYS A 72 5.16 -9.11 0.03
N ALA A 73 5.19 -7.88 0.54
CA ALA A 73 5.96 -6.80 -0.06
C ALA A 73 7.44 -6.93 0.29
N SER A 74 8.30 -6.79 -0.72
CA SER A 74 9.76 -6.76 -0.55
C SER A 74 10.34 -5.35 -0.46
N GLN A 75 9.52 -4.33 -0.76
CA GLN A 75 9.93 -2.93 -0.81
C GLN A 75 8.80 -2.04 -0.30
N ALA A 76 9.17 -0.93 0.34
CA ALA A 76 8.24 0.09 0.78
C ALA A 76 8.86 1.48 0.82
N ARG A 77 8.01 2.50 0.95
CA ARG A 77 8.39 3.90 1.11
C ARG A 77 7.61 4.51 2.24
N LEU A 78 8.29 5.26 3.10
CA LEU A 78 7.69 5.96 4.22
C LEU A 78 7.69 7.46 3.93
N TYR A 79 6.54 8.10 4.11
CA TYR A 79 6.32 9.51 3.88
C TYR A 79 5.90 10.21 5.18
N ASP A 80 6.35 11.45 5.36
CA ASP A 80 5.76 12.41 6.29
C ASP A 80 4.71 13.21 5.52
N ASP A 81 3.43 12.95 5.83
CA ASP A 81 2.29 13.60 5.18
C ASP A 81 1.33 14.19 6.21
N PRO A 82 1.47 15.48 6.57
CA PRO A 82 0.59 16.14 7.52
C PRO A 82 -0.81 16.43 6.96
N THR A 83 -1.04 16.19 5.66
CA THR A 83 -2.35 16.39 5.02
C THR A 83 -3.22 15.15 5.05
N GLU A 84 -2.68 14.02 5.52
CA GLU A 84 -3.39 12.74 5.64
C GLU A 84 -3.98 12.26 4.30
N SER A 85 -3.28 12.55 3.20
CA SER A 85 -3.76 12.27 1.86
C SER A 85 -3.61 10.79 1.53
N MET A 86 -4.67 10.20 0.98
CA MET A 86 -4.65 8.84 0.41
C MET A 86 -4.12 8.82 -1.04
N GLN A 87 -3.68 9.96 -1.57
CA GLN A 87 -3.05 10.01 -2.88
C GLN A 87 -1.65 9.42 -2.83
N ALA A 88 -1.31 8.62 -3.85
CA ALA A 88 0.02 8.05 -3.98
C ALA A 88 1.09 9.15 -4.11
N GLY A 89 2.20 8.97 -3.40
CA GLY A 89 3.32 9.91 -3.34
C GLY A 89 3.04 11.19 -2.56
N ALA A 90 1.91 11.30 -1.85
CA ALA A 90 1.63 12.49 -1.05
C ALA A 90 2.57 12.58 0.18
N GLY A 91 2.98 13.81 0.47
CA GLY A 91 3.93 14.13 1.54
C GLY A 91 5.39 14.15 1.09
N THR A 92 6.29 14.13 2.07
CA THR A 92 7.74 14.09 1.84
C THR A 92 8.25 12.68 2.07
N LEU A 93 8.92 12.09 1.08
CA LEU A 93 9.60 10.80 1.25
C LEU A 93 10.73 10.95 2.27
N ILE A 94 10.71 10.15 3.33
CA ILE A 94 11.70 10.23 4.42
C ILE A 94 12.56 8.98 4.52
N ALA A 95 12.03 7.81 4.13
CA ALA A 95 12.78 6.57 4.11
C ALA A 95 12.26 5.60 3.06
N SER A 96 13.13 4.74 2.55
CA SER A 96 12.79 3.60 1.71
C SER A 96 13.20 2.31 2.39
N TYR A 97 12.38 1.27 2.30
CA TYR A 97 12.65 -0.04 2.84
C TYR A 97 12.92 -1.03 1.71
N ALA A 98 13.91 -1.90 1.91
CA ALA A 98 14.10 -3.10 1.10
C ALA A 98 14.34 -4.31 2.01
N GLN A 99 13.65 -5.41 1.73
CA GLN A 99 13.82 -6.65 2.47
C GLN A 99 15.29 -7.10 2.44
N GLY A 100 15.84 -7.40 3.62
CA GLY A 100 17.25 -7.78 3.80
C GLY A 100 18.23 -6.60 3.93
N SER A 101 17.88 -5.40 3.47
CA SER A 101 18.70 -4.18 3.64
C SER A 101 18.14 -3.23 4.70
N GLY A 102 16.87 -3.39 5.08
CA GLY A 102 16.19 -2.55 6.07
C GLY A 102 15.86 -1.15 5.55
N TRP A 103 15.68 -0.20 6.46
CA TRP A 103 15.38 1.19 6.15
C TRP A 103 16.62 1.97 5.71
N GLN A 104 16.45 2.73 4.62
CA GLN A 104 17.41 3.70 4.11
C GLN A 104 16.76 5.07 4.17
N GLU A 105 17.31 5.95 4.99
CA GLU A 105 16.82 7.33 5.11
C GLU A 105 17.16 8.12 3.86
N GLN A 106 16.22 8.93 3.40
CA GLN A 106 16.55 9.93 2.39
C GLN A 106 17.29 11.09 3.06
N SER A 107 18.46 11.40 2.51
CA SER A 107 19.17 12.63 2.84
C SER A 107 18.26 13.81 2.48
N ARG A 108 17.94 14.65 3.47
CA ARG A 108 17.25 15.93 3.24
C ARG A 108 18.10 16.90 2.46
#